data_AF-A0A086MR45-F1
#
_entry.id   AF-A0A086MR45-F1
#
_cell.length_a   1.000
_cell.length_b   1.000
_cell.length_c   1.000
_cell.angle_alpha   90.00
_cell.angle_beta   90.00
_cell.angle_gamma   90.00
#
_symmetry.space_group_name_H-M   'P 1'
#
loop_
_entity.id
_entity.type
_entity.pdbx_description
1 polymer ?
#
loop_
_entity_poly.entity_id
_entity_poly.type
_entity_poly.pdbx_seq_one_letter_code
_entity_poly.pdbx_strand_id
1 'polypeptide(L)'
;MPDPGLREQHTTTRDLGPYGHLDIAERTDARSGSVLYRLHAPHVRGCVMLTPAASADDPTMPPRAPGDLLIHPDQFASAFALHDPRPLSVNNIVLTGPVRVTVEEAADFRPLRRGKTGRPEWLPPRTHRHALAVLGALIETWRKRQDLEELTTAARRQAAEVYLKTYTEQLSARRETAIRALNAVADAERRVTALHALLAA
;
A
#
# COMPACT_ATOMS: atom_id res chain seq x y z
N MET A 1 -16.30 -22.32 -3.96
CA MET A 1 -14.97 -22.85 -3.58
C MET A 1 -14.25 -21.75 -2.82
N PRO A 2 -13.97 -21.90 -1.52
CA PRO A 2 -13.17 -20.91 -0.79
C PRO A 2 -11.75 -20.85 -1.39
N ASP A 3 -11.22 -19.64 -1.58
CA ASP A 3 -9.89 -19.43 -2.14
C ASP A 3 -8.82 -19.91 -1.13
N PRO A 4 -7.94 -20.87 -1.48
CA PRO A 4 -6.96 -21.45 -0.54
C PRO A 4 -5.96 -20.43 0.03
N GLY A 5 -5.88 -19.22 -0.53
CA GLY A 5 -5.01 -18.15 -0.03
C GLY A 5 -5.59 -17.30 1.10
N LEU A 6 -6.89 -17.41 1.39
CA LEU A 6 -7.57 -16.57 2.38
C LEU A 6 -7.84 -17.35 3.66
N ARG A 7 -7.21 -16.92 4.77
CA ARG A 7 -7.54 -17.40 6.11
C ARG A 7 -8.46 -16.39 6.79
N GLU A 8 -9.58 -16.88 7.33
CA GLU A 8 -10.56 -16.05 8.05
C GLU A 8 -10.55 -16.40 9.54
N GLN A 9 -10.35 -15.39 10.39
CA GLN A 9 -10.36 -15.55 11.84
C GLN A 9 -11.30 -14.51 12.49
N HIS A 10 -12.18 -15.02 13.34
CA HIS A 10 -13.21 -14.31 14.11
C HIS A 10 -12.94 -14.56 15.60
N THR A 11 -13.14 -13.70 16.59
CA THR A 11 -13.56 -12.31 16.74
C THR A 11 -12.77 -11.81 17.95
N THR A 12 -11.96 -10.76 17.81
CA THR A 12 -11.31 -10.14 18.98
C THR A 12 -12.08 -8.88 19.33
N THR A 13 -12.76 -8.88 20.48
CA THR A 13 -13.40 -7.67 21.01
C THR A 13 -12.34 -6.86 21.79
N ARG A 14 -12.20 -5.57 21.45
CA ARG A 14 -11.30 -4.63 22.14
C ARG A 14 -12.12 -3.54 22.82
N ASP A 15 -11.72 -3.15 24.02
CA ASP A 15 -12.27 -1.98 24.69
C ASP A 15 -11.64 -0.70 24.11
N LEU A 16 -12.48 0.22 23.63
CA LEU A 16 -12.08 1.56 23.16
C LEU A 16 -12.27 2.64 24.24
N GLY A 17 -12.52 2.24 25.49
CA GLY A 17 -12.80 3.14 26.61
C GLY A 17 -14.13 3.87 26.40
N PRO A 18 -14.14 5.22 26.31
CA PRO A 18 -15.39 5.98 26.21
C PRO A 18 -16.17 5.74 24.91
N TYR A 19 -15.57 5.06 23.93
CA TYR A 19 -16.20 4.76 22.63
C TYR A 19 -16.85 3.37 22.59
N GLY A 20 -16.80 2.60 23.68
CA GLY A 20 -17.41 1.27 23.79
C GLY A 20 -16.50 0.16 23.26
N HIS A 21 -17.09 -0.93 22.78
CA HIS A 21 -16.35 -2.09 22.32
C HIS A 21 -16.22 -2.11 20.80
N LEU A 22 -15.05 -2.52 20.32
CA LEU A 22 -14.72 -2.74 18.93
C LEU A 22 -14.67 -4.23 18.63
N ASP A 23 -15.56 -4.68 17.75
CA ASP A 23 -15.50 -6.01 17.16
C ASP A 23 -14.60 -5.98 15.93
N ILE A 24 -13.64 -6.91 15.91
CA ILE A 24 -12.66 -7.06 14.85
C ILE A 24 -12.79 -8.47 14.26
N ALA A 25 -13.06 -8.54 12.96
CA ALA A 25 -12.91 -9.74 12.17
C ALA A 25 -11.80 -9.53 11.15
N GLU A 26 -10.92 -10.52 10.97
CA GLU A 26 -9.75 -10.40 10.11
C GLU A 26 -9.72 -11.48 9.02
N ARG A 27 -9.21 -11.08 7.86
CA ARG A 27 -8.99 -11.95 6.71
C ARG A 27 -7.61 -11.70 6.14
N THR A 28 -6.81 -12.74 6.07
CA THR A 28 -5.41 -12.67 5.67
C THR A 28 -5.24 -13.19 4.26
N ASP A 29 -4.64 -12.40 3.39
CA ASP A 29 -4.12 -12.86 2.11
C ASP A 29 -2.63 -13.20 2.27
N ALA A 30 -2.35 -14.50 2.38
CA ALA A 30 -0.99 -15.00 2.59
C ALA A 30 -0.06 -14.77 1.38
N ARG A 31 -0.60 -14.42 0.20
CA ARG A 31 0.22 -14.16 -1.00
C ARG A 31 0.80 -12.76 -1.00
N SER A 32 -0.03 -11.76 -0.73
CA SER A 32 0.42 -10.36 -0.69
C SER A 32 0.95 -9.93 0.69
N GLY A 33 0.66 -10.71 1.74
CA GLY A 33 0.92 -10.31 3.13
C GLY A 33 -0.07 -9.28 3.67
N SER A 34 -1.14 -8.97 2.93
CA SER A 34 -2.17 -8.01 3.34
C SER A 34 -3.22 -8.66 4.23
N VAL A 35 -3.72 -7.91 5.21
CA VAL A 35 -4.80 -8.35 6.09
C VAL A 35 -5.92 -7.33 6.05
N LEU A 36 -7.12 -7.79 5.72
CA LEU A 36 -8.34 -6.99 5.78
C LEU A 36 -9.00 -7.17 7.14
N TYR A 37 -9.19 -6.06 7.85
CA TYR A 37 -9.92 -5.99 9.10
C TYR A 37 -11.28 -5.37 8.88
N ARG A 38 -12.34 -6.10 9.20
CA ARG A 38 -13.71 -5.58 9.27
C ARG A 38 -13.98 -5.14 10.70
N LEU A 39 -14.40 -3.88 10.83
CA LEU A 39 -14.50 -3.17 12.10
C LEU A 39 -15.93 -2.75 12.39
N HIS A 40 -16.38 -3.00 13.62
CA HIS A 40 -17.71 -2.64 14.07
C HIS A 40 -17.69 -2.15 15.53
N ALA A 41 -18.10 -0.91 15.76
CA ALA A 41 -18.32 -0.31 17.08
C ALA A 41 -19.40 0.78 16.97
N PRO A 42 -19.91 1.36 18.07
CA PRO A 42 -20.75 2.56 17.98
C PRO A 42 -20.07 3.64 17.11
N HIS A 43 -20.76 4.12 16.08
CA HIS A 43 -20.24 5.10 15.11
C HIS A 43 -19.00 4.68 14.30
N VAL A 44 -18.63 3.39 14.29
CA VAL A 44 -17.53 2.85 13.49
C VAL A 44 -18.05 1.74 12.59
N ARG A 45 -17.81 1.85 11.29
CA ARG A 45 -18.23 0.85 10.28
C ARG A 45 -17.23 0.80 9.14
N GLY A 46 -17.00 -0.39 8.60
CA GLY A 46 -16.25 -0.60 7.37
C GLY A 46 -15.03 -1.48 7.58
N CYS A 47 -14.07 -1.36 6.68
CA CYS A 47 -12.86 -2.17 6.66
C CYS A 47 -11.62 -1.30 6.60
N VAL A 48 -10.53 -1.81 7.17
CA VAL A 48 -9.17 -1.28 7.00
C VAL A 48 -8.31 -2.43 6.55
N MET A 49 -7.49 -2.23 5.53
CA MET A 49 -6.45 -3.17 5.16
C MET A 49 -5.12 -2.71 5.76
N LEU A 50 -4.46 -3.62 6.46
CA LEU A 50 -3.09 -3.44 6.94
C LEU A 50 -2.15 -4.30 6.11
N THR A 51 -1.02 -3.74 5.72
CA THR A 51 -0.01 -4.45 4.93
C THR A 51 1.39 -4.07 5.44
N PRO A 52 2.35 -5.01 5.51
CA PRO A 52 3.73 -4.66 5.80
C PRO A 52 4.24 -3.61 4.80
N ALA A 53 4.97 -2.61 5.27
CA ALA A 53 5.46 -1.52 4.42
C ALA A 53 6.42 -2.00 3.32
N ALA A 54 7.05 -3.15 3.54
CA ALA A 54 7.87 -3.84 2.55
C ALA A 54 7.13 -4.17 1.24
N SER A 55 5.79 -4.17 1.23
CA SER A 55 4.98 -4.34 0.01
C SER A 55 5.07 -3.16 -0.97
N ALA A 56 5.42 -1.97 -0.48
CA ALA A 56 5.55 -0.75 -1.29
C ALA A 56 7.02 -0.37 -1.56
N ASP A 57 7.95 -0.95 -0.80
CA ASP A 57 9.38 -0.64 -0.90
C ASP A 57 10.03 -1.44 -2.03
N ASP A 58 10.93 -0.77 -2.75
CA ASP A 58 11.82 -1.44 -3.70
C ASP A 58 12.84 -2.27 -2.92
N PRO A 59 12.88 -3.61 -3.08
CA PRO A 59 13.78 -4.47 -2.34
C PRO A 59 15.27 -4.27 -2.71
N THR A 60 15.57 -3.53 -3.79
CA THR A 60 16.93 -3.22 -4.24
C THR A 60 17.46 -1.89 -3.73
N MET A 61 16.61 -1.09 -3.07
CA MET A 61 16.93 0.26 -2.61
C MET A 61 16.73 0.38 -1.10
N PRO A 62 17.40 1.34 -0.43
CA PRO A 62 17.08 1.64 0.95
C PRO A 62 15.61 2.10 1.08
N PRO A 63 14.96 1.84 2.22
CA PRO A 63 13.57 2.25 2.46
C PRO A 63 13.40 3.75 2.26
N ARG A 64 12.34 4.15 1.53
CA ARG A 64 12.10 5.56 1.17
C ARG A 64 11.54 6.41 2.31
N ALA A 65 10.90 5.78 3.28
CA ALA A 65 10.25 6.44 4.40
C ALA A 65 10.33 5.57 5.66
N PRO A 66 10.39 6.18 6.86
CA PRO A 66 10.30 5.43 8.11
C PRO A 66 8.92 4.75 8.25
N GLY A 67 8.88 3.65 8.98
CA GLY A 67 7.67 2.87 9.23
C GLY A 67 7.68 1.50 8.57
N ASP A 68 7.03 0.56 9.23
CA ASP A 68 6.99 -0.88 8.93
C ASP A 68 5.58 -1.38 8.58
N LEU A 69 4.56 -0.54 8.77
CA LEU A 69 3.16 -0.85 8.50
C LEU A 69 2.50 0.20 7.60
N LEU A 70 1.72 -0.25 6.62
CA LEU A 70 0.82 0.56 5.80
C LEU A 70 -0.62 0.34 6.22
N ILE A 71 -1.34 1.44 6.40
CA ILE A 71 -2.77 1.48 6.76
C ILE A 71 -3.55 2.00 5.57
N HIS A 72 -4.44 1.17 5.04
CA HIS A 72 -5.29 1.46 3.89
C HIS A 72 -6.78 1.47 4.32
N PRO A 73 -7.34 2.65 4.64
CA PRO A 73 -8.73 2.75 5.09
C PRO A 73 -9.76 2.76 3.96
N ASP A 74 -9.36 3.07 2.72
CA ASP A 74 -10.25 3.24 1.56
C ASP A 74 -9.76 2.55 0.28
N GLN A 75 -8.64 1.81 0.34
CA GLN A 75 -8.07 1.07 -0.78
C GLN A 75 -7.82 -0.37 -0.38
N PHE A 76 -8.29 -1.32 -1.18
CA PHE A 76 -8.23 -2.74 -0.84
C PHE A 76 -7.63 -3.54 -1.99
N ALA A 77 -6.83 -4.55 -1.65
CA ALA A 77 -6.29 -5.49 -2.62
C ALA A 77 -7.42 -6.24 -3.35
N SER A 78 -7.18 -6.60 -4.61
CA SER A 78 -8.14 -7.33 -5.45
C SER A 78 -8.54 -8.69 -4.85
N ALA A 79 -7.66 -9.32 -4.07
CA ALA A 79 -7.95 -10.54 -3.31
C ALA A 79 -9.18 -10.40 -2.40
N PHE A 80 -9.53 -9.18 -1.98
CA PHE A 80 -10.67 -8.91 -1.11
C PHE A 80 -11.93 -8.46 -1.86
N ALA A 81 -11.89 -8.32 -3.20
CA ALA A 81 -12.99 -7.75 -3.98
C ALA A 81 -14.32 -8.51 -3.83
N LEU A 82 -14.28 -9.84 -3.69
CA LEU A 82 -15.45 -10.70 -3.51
C LEU A 82 -16.20 -10.46 -2.19
N HIS A 83 -15.67 -9.62 -1.30
CA HIS A 83 -16.24 -9.36 0.02
C HIS A 83 -16.82 -7.96 0.19
N ASP A 84 -16.91 -7.20 -0.92
CA ASP A 84 -17.41 -5.82 -0.97
C ASP A 84 -16.88 -4.97 0.20
N PRO A 85 -15.53 -4.87 0.34
CA PRO A 85 -14.94 -4.14 1.46
C PRO A 85 -15.31 -2.66 1.35
N ARG A 86 -16.06 -2.17 2.35
CA ARG A 86 -16.42 -0.77 2.46
C ARG A 86 -15.33 0.01 3.19
N PRO A 87 -14.99 1.24 2.76
CA PRO A 87 -14.05 2.09 3.47
C PRO A 87 -14.39 2.26 4.96
N LEU A 88 -13.37 2.37 5.79
CA LEU A 88 -13.56 2.67 7.21
C LEU A 88 -14.19 4.05 7.37
N SER A 89 -15.27 4.09 8.13
CA SER A 89 -15.96 5.29 8.56
C SER A 89 -15.99 5.38 10.08
N VAL A 90 -15.72 6.58 10.60
CA VAL A 90 -15.79 6.91 12.04
C VAL A 90 -16.63 8.18 12.17
N ASN A 91 -17.67 8.15 13.02
CA ASN A 91 -18.66 9.22 13.15
C ASN A 91 -19.23 9.66 11.78
N ASN A 92 -19.54 8.69 10.91
CA ASN A 92 -20.01 8.89 9.53
C ASN A 92 -19.03 9.66 8.62
N ILE A 93 -17.75 9.77 9.00
CA ILE A 93 -16.69 10.33 8.16
C ILE A 93 -15.82 9.19 7.66
N VAL A 94 -15.75 9.04 6.33
CA VAL A 94 -14.87 8.06 5.67
C VAL A 94 -13.42 8.51 5.78
N LEU A 95 -12.57 7.61 6.29
CA LEU A 95 -11.13 7.82 6.37
C LEU A 95 -10.48 7.59 5.01
N THR A 96 -9.33 8.21 4.76
CA THR A 96 -8.58 8.09 3.49
C THR A 96 -7.08 7.88 3.74
N GLY A 97 -6.42 7.15 2.85
CA GLY A 97 -4.99 6.82 2.93
C GLY A 97 -4.56 5.88 1.79
N PRO A 98 -3.25 5.73 1.56
CA PRO A 98 -2.43 4.97 2.49
C PRO A 98 -1.63 5.86 3.43
N VAL A 99 -1.41 5.37 4.65
CA VAL A 99 -0.50 6.00 5.60
C VAL A 99 0.50 4.98 6.10
N ARG A 100 1.78 5.37 6.10
CA ARG A 100 2.87 4.58 6.64
C ARG A 100 3.10 4.98 8.09
N VAL A 101 3.20 4.00 8.97
CA VAL A 101 3.46 4.20 10.40
C VAL A 101 4.58 3.27 10.85
N THR A 102 5.37 3.73 11.81
CA THR A 102 6.11 2.83 12.70
C THR A 102 5.10 2.23 13.66
N VAL A 103 5.14 0.92 13.82
CA VAL A 103 4.28 0.22 14.76
C VAL A 103 4.45 0.83 16.15
N GLU A 104 5.67 1.19 16.57
CA GLU A 104 6.05 1.86 17.82
C GLU A 104 5.38 3.23 18.04
N GLU A 105 5.30 4.07 17.00
CA GLU A 105 4.77 5.45 17.07
C GLU A 105 3.35 5.55 16.50
N ALA A 106 2.58 4.46 16.59
CA ALA A 106 1.19 4.40 16.16
C ALA A 106 0.30 5.54 16.69
N ALA A 107 0.66 6.17 17.81
CA ALA A 107 -0.02 7.33 18.38
C ALA A 107 0.11 8.61 17.53
N ASP A 108 1.16 8.72 16.71
CA ASP A 108 1.42 9.86 15.82
C ASP A 108 0.71 9.76 14.48
N PHE A 109 0.08 8.61 14.21
CA PHE A 109 -0.79 8.43 13.06
C PHE A 109 -1.90 9.50 13.07
N ARG A 110 -2.02 10.26 11.99
CA ARG A 110 -3.09 11.26 11.89
C ARG A 110 -4.10 10.87 10.82
N PRO A 111 -5.26 10.33 11.21
CA PRO A 111 -6.27 9.94 10.25
C PRO A 111 -6.80 11.14 9.48
N LEU A 112 -6.93 10.96 8.17
CA LEU A 112 -7.40 11.94 7.22
C LEU A 112 -8.76 11.53 6.68
N ARG A 113 -9.51 12.50 6.17
CA ARG A 113 -10.69 12.28 5.34
C ARG A 113 -10.43 12.82 3.94
N ARG A 114 -11.23 12.36 2.97
CA ARG A 114 -11.25 13.01 1.67
C ARG A 114 -12.08 14.31 1.77
N GLY A 115 -11.45 15.42 1.41
CA GLY A 115 -12.07 16.73 1.31
C GLY A 115 -13.02 16.84 0.11
N LYS A 116 -13.79 17.93 0.04
CA LYS A 116 -14.68 18.19 -1.10
C LYS A 116 -13.92 18.33 -2.43
N THR A 117 -12.68 18.80 -2.36
CA THR A 117 -11.77 18.95 -3.52
C THR A 117 -11.05 17.66 -3.88
N GLY A 118 -11.34 16.55 -3.19
CA GLY A 118 -10.62 15.27 -3.33
C GLY A 118 -9.29 15.22 -2.60
N ARG A 119 -8.80 16.35 -2.05
CA ARG A 119 -7.54 16.38 -1.28
C ARG A 119 -7.73 15.79 0.13
N PRO A 120 -6.71 15.14 0.71
CA PRO A 120 -6.75 14.74 2.11
C PRO A 120 -6.88 15.96 3.03
N GLU A 121 -7.81 15.88 3.98
CA GLU A 121 -8.07 16.92 4.97
C GLU A 121 -8.08 16.29 6.38
N TRP A 122 -7.73 17.10 7.38
CA TRP A 122 -7.80 16.67 8.77
C TRP A 122 -9.24 16.37 9.21
N LEU A 123 -9.36 15.37 10.09
CA LEU A 123 -10.63 15.08 10.75
C LEU A 123 -10.99 16.17 11.78
N PRO A 124 -12.30 16.40 12.01
CA PRO A 124 -12.74 17.17 13.17
C PRO A 124 -12.21 16.58 14.49
N PRO A 125 -11.90 17.38 15.52
CA PRO A 125 -11.19 16.92 16.72
C PRO A 125 -11.80 15.71 17.43
N ARG A 126 -13.13 15.63 17.54
CA ARG A 126 -13.82 14.50 18.17
C ARG A 126 -13.67 13.21 17.35
N THR A 127 -13.86 13.30 16.04
CA THR A 127 -13.68 12.16 15.13
C THR A 127 -12.22 11.74 15.04
N HIS A 128 -11.29 12.68 15.10
CA HIS A 128 -9.86 12.39 15.15
C HIS A 128 -9.49 11.50 16.33
N ARG A 129 -9.91 11.87 17.56
CA ARG A 129 -9.65 11.04 18.76
C ARG A 129 -10.31 9.67 18.70
N HIS A 130 -11.54 9.60 18.18
CA HIS A 130 -12.24 8.33 18.03
C HIS A 130 -11.53 7.43 17.00
N ALA A 131 -11.13 7.98 15.85
CA ALA A 131 -10.40 7.25 14.82
C ALA A 131 -9.01 6.77 15.31
N LEU A 132 -8.32 7.60 16.11
CA LEU A 132 -7.08 7.21 16.78
C LEU A 132 -7.28 6.02 17.73
N ALA A 133 -8.34 6.01 18.54
CA ALA A 133 -8.63 4.88 19.42
C ALA A 133 -8.89 3.59 18.64
N VAL A 134 -9.69 3.66 17.57
CA VAL A 134 -10.00 2.52 16.70
C VAL A 134 -8.73 1.97 16.04
N LEU A 135 -7.90 2.84 15.47
CA LEU A 135 -6.69 2.42 14.75
C LEU A 135 -5.57 2.00 15.70
N GLY A 136 -5.48 2.59 16.88
CA GLY A 136 -4.60 2.13 17.95
C GLY A 136 -4.95 0.69 18.38
N ALA A 137 -6.24 0.40 18.61
CA ALA A 137 -6.69 -0.96 18.93
C ALA A 137 -6.40 -1.97 17.79
N LEU A 138 -6.47 -1.50 16.54
CA LEU A 138 -6.14 -2.30 15.37
C LEU A 138 -4.63 -2.59 15.29
N ILE A 139 -3.77 -1.59 15.49
CA ILE A 139 -2.31 -1.77 15.49
C ILE A 139 -1.88 -2.68 16.65
N GLU A 140 -2.51 -2.55 17.82
CA GLU A 140 -2.31 -3.48 18.94
C GLU A 140 -2.79 -4.91 18.66
N THR A 141 -3.67 -5.10 17.68
CA THR A 141 -4.09 -6.42 17.21
C THR A 141 -3.08 -6.95 16.19
N TRP A 142 -2.61 -6.10 15.28
CA TRP A 142 -1.53 -6.38 14.35
C TRP A 142 -0.25 -6.83 15.06
N ARG A 143 0.22 -6.08 16.08
CA ARG A 143 1.42 -6.39 16.88
C ARG A 143 1.42 -7.79 17.51
N LYS A 144 0.24 -8.30 17.85
CA LYS A 144 0.09 -9.59 18.57
C LYS A 144 -0.03 -10.78 17.62
N ARG A 145 -0.01 -10.55 16.31
CA ARG A 145 -0.07 -11.62 15.32
C ARG A 145 1.21 -12.47 15.38
N GLN A 146 1.02 -13.78 15.25
CA GLN A 146 2.13 -14.74 15.26
C GLN A 146 2.76 -14.93 13.87
N ASP A 147 2.08 -14.51 12.81
CA ASP A 147 2.46 -14.70 11.41
C ASP A 147 3.09 -13.44 10.77
N LEU A 148 3.48 -12.42 11.56
CA LEU A 148 4.01 -11.16 11.04
C LEU A 148 5.23 -11.31 10.13
N GLU A 149 6.13 -12.24 10.45
CA GLU A 149 7.31 -12.51 9.63
C GLU A 149 6.95 -13.16 8.29
N GLU A 150 5.96 -14.06 8.29
CA GLU A 150 5.44 -14.68 7.07
C GLU A 150 4.78 -13.63 6.17
N LEU A 151 3.94 -12.75 6.75
CA LEU A 151 3.31 -11.64 6.02
C LEU A 151 4.34 -10.68 5.44
N THR A 152 5.37 -10.34 6.21
CA THR A 152 6.45 -9.45 5.75
C THR A 152 7.25 -10.08 4.61
N THR A 153 7.52 -11.39 4.69
CA THR A 153 8.20 -12.13 3.64
C THR A 153 7.35 -12.20 2.36
N ALA A 154 6.05 -12.47 2.50
CA ALA A 154 5.10 -12.45 1.39
C ALA A 154 5.05 -11.06 0.73
N ALA A 155 4.94 -10.00 1.52
CA ALA A 155 4.96 -8.61 1.05
C ALA A 155 6.25 -8.27 0.28
N ARG A 156 7.42 -8.69 0.77
CA ARG A 156 8.71 -8.51 0.06
C ARG A 156 8.75 -9.25 -1.27
N ARG A 157 8.24 -10.49 -1.34
CA ARG A 157 8.17 -11.26 -2.60
C ARG A 157 7.23 -10.58 -3.59
N GLN A 158 6.06 -10.14 -3.14
CA GLN A 158 5.11 -9.40 -3.96
C GLN A 158 5.73 -8.11 -4.51
N ALA A 159 6.46 -7.35 -3.68
CA ALA A 159 7.17 -6.16 -4.12
C ALA A 159 8.25 -6.52 -5.16
N ALA A 160 9.05 -7.56 -4.92
CA ALA A 160 10.08 -8.01 -5.86
C ALA A 160 9.49 -8.39 -7.23
N GLU A 161 8.35 -9.07 -7.27
CA GLU A 161 7.66 -9.39 -8.54
C GLU A 161 7.22 -8.13 -9.30
N VAL A 162 6.63 -7.16 -8.59
CA VAL A 162 6.19 -5.88 -9.17
C VAL A 162 7.39 -5.10 -9.73
N TYR A 163 8.44 -4.92 -8.93
CA TYR A 163 9.63 -4.16 -9.35
C TYR A 163 10.42 -4.90 -10.44
N LEU A 164 10.49 -6.22 -10.42
CA LEU A 164 11.11 -7.01 -11.50
C LEU A 164 10.40 -6.76 -12.84
N LYS A 165 9.06 -6.77 -12.84
CA LYS A 165 8.27 -6.46 -14.04
C LYS A 165 8.57 -5.03 -14.52
N THR A 166 8.48 -4.05 -13.61
CA THR A 166 8.73 -2.64 -13.94
C THR A 166 10.15 -2.42 -14.49
N TYR A 167 11.18 -3.02 -13.88
CA TYR A 167 12.56 -2.86 -14.34
C TYR A 167 12.84 -3.60 -15.65
N THR A 168 12.18 -4.73 -15.89
CA THR A 168 12.27 -5.43 -17.19
C THR A 168 11.70 -4.58 -18.31
N GLU A 169 10.53 -3.96 -18.10
CA GLU A 169 9.91 -3.04 -19.07
C GLU A 169 10.79 -1.81 -19.32
N GLN A 170 11.32 -1.19 -18.26
CA GLN A 170 12.25 -0.06 -18.39
C GLN A 170 13.54 -0.45 -19.12
N LEU A 171 14.09 -1.63 -18.85
CA LEU A 171 15.28 -2.13 -19.51
C LEU A 171 15.03 -2.32 -21.01
N SER A 172 13.87 -2.89 -21.38
CA SER A 172 13.48 -3.04 -22.78
C SER A 172 13.38 -1.69 -23.49
N ALA A 173 12.67 -0.72 -22.90
CA ALA A 173 12.51 0.61 -23.46
C ALA A 173 13.86 1.35 -23.62
N ARG A 174 14.77 1.20 -22.65
CA ARG A 174 16.12 1.76 -22.71
C ARG A 174 16.95 1.10 -23.82
N ARG A 175 16.85 -0.23 -24.00
CA ARG A 175 17.52 -0.97 -25.08
C ARG A 175 17.07 -0.50 -26.46
N GLU A 176 15.76 -0.37 -26.68
CA GLU A 176 15.23 0.15 -27.94
C GLU A 176 15.72 1.56 -28.24
N THR A 177 15.76 2.41 -27.21
CA THR A 177 16.26 3.78 -27.35
C THR A 177 17.75 3.81 -27.69
N ALA A 178 18.55 2.94 -27.08
CA ALA A 178 19.97 2.80 -27.42
C ALA A 178 20.18 2.33 -28.87
N ILE A 179 19.39 1.35 -29.34
CA ILE A 179 19.44 0.88 -30.74
C ILE A 179 19.11 2.02 -31.71
N ARG A 180 18.05 2.81 -31.43
CA ARG A 180 17.69 3.98 -32.25
C ARG A 180 18.83 5.02 -32.29
N ALA A 181 19.45 5.28 -31.15
CA ALA A 181 20.58 6.21 -31.07
C ALA A 181 21.79 5.73 -31.88
N LEU A 182 22.15 4.45 -31.78
CA LEU A 182 23.25 3.86 -32.55
C LEU A 182 22.99 3.95 -34.06
N ASN A 183 21.76 3.67 -34.50
CA ASN A 183 21.40 3.81 -35.91
C ASN A 183 21.48 5.27 -36.40
N ALA A 184 21.10 6.24 -35.55
CA ALA A 184 21.21 7.65 -35.88
C ALA A 184 22.67 8.11 -36.00
N VAL A 185 23.55 7.63 -35.12
CA VAL A 185 25.00 7.90 -35.20
C VAL A 185 25.57 7.34 -36.50
N ALA A 186 25.29 6.08 -36.83
CA ALA A 186 25.75 5.47 -38.08
C ALA A 186 25.23 6.21 -39.32
N ASP A 187 24.00 6.71 -39.30
CA ASP A 187 23.48 7.54 -40.39
C ASP A 187 24.21 8.88 -40.53
N ALA A 188 24.48 9.55 -39.40
CA ALA A 188 25.23 10.79 -39.37
C ALA A 188 26.67 10.60 -39.88
N GLU A 189 27.36 9.53 -39.47
CA GLU A 189 28.70 9.19 -39.94
C GLU A 189 28.73 8.97 -41.46
N ARG A 190 27.74 8.25 -42.01
CA ARG A 190 27.62 8.06 -43.47
C ARG A 190 27.43 9.38 -44.20
N ARG A 191 26.58 10.28 -43.68
CA ARG A 191 26.35 11.61 -44.26
C ARG A 191 27.61 12.47 -44.22
N VAL A 192 28.30 12.51 -43.07
CA VAL A 192 29.55 13.27 -42.91
C VAL A 192 30.62 12.75 -43.89
N THR A 193 30.77 11.43 -44.01
CA THR A 193 31.72 10.81 -44.94
C THR A 193 31.41 11.19 -46.39
N ALA A 194 30.13 11.13 -46.79
CA ALA A 194 29.70 11.52 -48.14
C ALA A 194 29.97 13.02 -48.41
N LEU A 195 29.73 13.90 -47.44
CA LEU A 195 30.02 15.33 -47.55
C LEU A 195 31.52 15.61 -47.67
N HIS A 196 32.36 14.93 -46.88
CA HIS A 196 33.82 15.05 -47.02
C HIS A 196 34.31 14.61 -48.40
N ALA A 197 33.76 13.53 -48.95
CA ALA A 197 34.12 13.07 -50.29
C ALA A 197 33.76 14.09 -51.39
N LEU A 198 32.63 14.79 -51.24
CA LEU A 198 32.22 15.85 -52.18
C LEU A 198 33.10 17.09 -52.10
N LEU A 199 33.59 17.46 -50.91
CA LEU A 199 34.48 18.61 -50.74
C LEU A 199 35.92 18.36 -51.23
N ALA A 200 36.32 17.10 -51.37
CA ALA A 200 37.65 16.70 -51.82
C ALA A 200 37.76 16.53 -53.36
N ALA A 201 36.64 16.61 -54.08
CA ALA A 201 36.55 16.52 -55.54
C ALA A 201 36.59 17.92 -56.19
#